data_AF-A0A8J7E284-F1
#
_entry.id   AF-A0A8J7E284-F1
#
_cell.length_a   1.000
_cell.length_b   1.000
_cell.length_c   1.000
_cell.angle_alpha   90.00
_cell.angle_beta   90.00
_cell.angle_gamma   90.00
#
_symmetry.space_group_name_H-M   'P 1'
#
loop_
_entity.id
_entity.type
_entity.pdbx_description
1 polymer ?
#
loop_
_entity_poly.entity_id
_entity_poly.type
_entity_poly.pdbx_seq_one_letter_code
_entity_poly.pdbx_strand_id
1 'polypeptide(L)'
;MKPIRQGDVILKPISQVQGKKLSHLTLAEGEVTGHSHRISSGEAQLLEKGDTLYLKVLSETALLVHEEHKPVTIPQGDWMVKIQREYEPQGWRYISD
;
A
#
# COMPACT_ATOMS: atom_id res chain seq x y z
N MET A 1 0.25 -7.51 16.13
CA MET A 1 0.27 -6.18 15.47
C MET A 1 -1.12 -5.88 14.92
N LYS A 2 -1.50 -4.60 14.81
CA LYS A 2 -2.80 -4.19 14.25
C LYS A 2 -2.64 -3.78 12.77
N PRO A 3 -3.67 -3.90 11.93
CA PRO A 3 -3.61 -3.38 10.57
C PRO A 3 -3.42 -1.86 10.57
N ILE A 4 -2.65 -1.37 9.61
CA ILE A 4 -2.34 0.05 9.41
C ILE A 4 -3.01 0.50 8.11
N ARG A 5 -3.55 1.71 8.07
CA ARG A 5 -4.23 2.28 6.89
C ARG A 5 -3.67 3.65 6.56
N GLN A 6 -3.43 3.91 5.27
CA GLN A 6 -3.19 5.23 4.71
C GLN A 6 -4.02 5.33 3.42
N GLY A 7 -5.07 6.15 3.42
CA GLY A 7 -5.99 6.26 2.28
C GLY A 7 -6.63 4.91 1.91
N ASP A 8 -6.48 4.52 0.65
CA ASP A 8 -6.88 3.23 0.08
C ASP A 8 -5.92 2.08 0.42
N VAL A 9 -4.71 2.34 0.91
CA VAL A 9 -3.76 1.28 1.25
C VAL A 9 -3.96 0.80 2.69
N ILE A 10 -4.14 -0.53 2.83
CA ILE A 10 -4.18 -1.24 4.11
C ILE A 10 -3.02 -2.22 4.17
N LEU A 11 -2.22 -2.13 5.24
CA LEU A 11 -1.18 -3.07 5.59
C LEU A 11 -1.70 -4.01 6.66
N LYS A 12 -1.78 -5.30 6.32
CA LYS A 12 -2.18 -6.36 7.26
C LYS A 12 -0.94 -7.12 7.74
N PRO A 13 -0.67 -7.20 9.04
CA PRO A 13 0.47 -7.94 9.55
C PRO A 13 0.31 -9.44 9.25
N ILE A 14 1.39 -10.08 8.83
CA ILE A 14 1.45 -11.51 8.52
C ILE A 14 2.69 -12.14 9.14
N SER A 15 2.70 -13.46 9.28
CA SER A 15 3.84 -14.17 9.89
C SER A 15 5.04 -14.33 8.96
N GLN A 16 4.81 -14.42 7.65
CA GLN A 16 5.88 -14.59 6.67
C GLN A 16 5.44 -14.10 5.30
N VAL A 17 6.32 -13.35 4.64
CA VAL A 17 6.20 -13.03 3.22
C VAL A 17 7.08 -13.95 2.36
N GLN A 18 6.56 -14.37 1.22
CA GLN A 18 7.32 -15.01 0.14
C GLN A 18 6.89 -14.39 -1.19
N GLY A 19 7.84 -14.12 -2.08
CA GLY A 19 7.56 -13.54 -3.38
C GLY A 19 8.84 -13.11 -4.09
N LYS A 20 8.68 -12.63 -5.33
CA LYS A 20 9.76 -12.02 -6.08
C LYS A 20 9.99 -10.61 -5.55
N LYS A 21 11.23 -10.27 -5.17
CA LYS A 21 11.59 -8.92 -4.75
C LYS A 21 11.46 -7.94 -5.92
N LEU A 22 10.79 -6.82 -5.69
CA LEU A 22 10.70 -5.70 -6.62
C LEU A 22 11.84 -4.70 -6.38
N SER A 23 12.15 -3.91 -7.41
CA SER A 23 13.21 -2.89 -7.37
C SER A 23 12.75 -1.54 -6.79
N HIS A 24 11.45 -1.37 -6.55
CA HIS A 24 10.85 -0.15 -5.99
C HIS A 24 10.16 -0.42 -4.65
N LEU A 25 9.75 0.67 -3.99
CA LEU A 25 9.02 0.66 -2.73
C LEU A 25 7.66 1.38 -2.81
N THR A 26 7.12 1.52 -4.01
CA THR A 26 5.73 1.96 -4.25
C THR A 26 4.76 0.81 -4.05
N LEU A 27 3.85 0.94 -3.08
CA LEU A 27 2.84 -0.04 -2.69
C LEU A 27 1.58 0.04 -3.54
N ALA A 28 1.21 1.26 -3.96
CA ALA A 28 0.09 1.54 -4.83
C ALA A 28 0.31 2.89 -5.52
N GLU A 29 -0.16 2.99 -6.76
CA GLU A 29 -0.33 4.28 -7.43
C GLU A 29 -1.63 4.92 -6.91
N GLY A 30 -1.59 6.23 -6.65
CA GLY A 30 -2.77 6.99 -6.27
C GLY A 30 -3.72 7.21 -7.45
N GLU A 31 -4.92 7.70 -7.16
CA GLU A 31 -5.93 8.00 -8.21
C GLU A 31 -5.49 9.18 -9.11
N VAL A 32 -4.74 10.11 -8.52
CA VAL A 32 -4.17 11.25 -9.25
C VAL A 32 -2.83 10.84 -9.86
N THR A 33 -2.64 11.12 -11.14
CA THR A 33 -1.38 10.84 -11.83
C THR A 33 -0.20 11.49 -11.12
N GLY A 34 0.79 10.67 -10.75
CA GLY A 34 1.98 11.12 -10.02
C GLY A 34 1.88 10.98 -8.50
N HIS A 35 0.69 10.70 -7.95
CA HIS A 35 0.55 10.37 -6.53
C HIS A 35 0.83 8.89 -6.29
N SER A 36 1.44 8.56 -5.17
CA SER A 36 1.80 7.18 -4.86
C SER A 36 1.98 6.92 -3.37
N HIS A 37 1.46 5.77 -2.93
CA HIS A 37 1.74 5.23 -1.61
C HIS A 37 3.10 4.55 -1.67
N ARG A 38 4.12 5.15 -1.06
CA ARG A 38 5.50 4.64 -1.13
C ARG A 38 6.22 4.72 0.20
N ILE A 39 7.19 3.85 0.40
CA ILE A 39 8.12 3.97 1.52
C ILE A 39 9.17 5.03 1.17
N SER A 40 9.27 6.07 2.00
CA SER A 40 10.22 7.18 1.81
C SER A 40 11.45 7.08 2.70
N SER A 41 11.36 6.38 3.83
CA SER A 41 12.45 6.25 4.82
C SER A 41 12.42 4.89 5.49
N GLY A 42 13.59 4.43 5.96
CA GLY A 42 13.77 3.10 6.55
C GLY A 42 14.19 2.05 5.53
N GLU A 43 14.64 0.90 6.03
CA GLU A 43 15.00 -0.24 5.20
C GLU A 43 13.79 -1.15 5.02
N ALA A 44 13.35 -1.30 3.78
CA ALA A 44 12.23 -2.15 3.43
C ALA A 44 12.44 -2.85 2.08
N GLN A 45 11.65 -3.90 1.85
CA GLN A 45 11.58 -4.63 0.59
C GLN A 45 10.13 -4.82 0.22
N LEU A 46 9.81 -4.56 -1.04
CA LEU A 46 8.53 -4.91 -1.62
C LEU A 46 8.68 -6.23 -2.38
N LEU A 47 7.74 -7.14 -2.17
CA LEU A 47 7.70 -8.45 -2.81
C LEU A 47 6.35 -8.63 -3.48
N GLU A 48 6.35 -9.33 -4.60
CA GLU A 48 5.15 -9.69 -5.35
C GLU A 48 5.00 -11.21 -5.40
N LYS A 49 3.78 -11.70 -5.19
CA LYS A 49 3.41 -13.09 -5.41
C LYS A 49 1.98 -13.15 -5.97
N GLY A 50 1.88 -13.50 -7.25
CA GLY A 50 0.63 -13.33 -8.00
C GLY A 50 0.24 -11.85 -8.04
N ASP A 51 -1.05 -11.55 -7.88
CA ASP A 51 -1.57 -10.17 -7.86
C ASP A 51 -1.49 -9.50 -6.48
N THR A 52 -0.75 -10.08 -5.53
CA THR A 52 -0.62 -9.55 -4.17
C THR A 52 0.78 -9.01 -3.91
N LEU A 53 0.84 -7.77 -3.42
CA LEU A 53 2.05 -7.14 -2.93
C LEU A 53 2.22 -7.36 -1.43
N TYR A 54 3.47 -7.43 -1.01
CA TYR A 54 3.87 -7.63 0.37
C TYR A 54 5.04 -6.73 0.71
N LEU A 55 4.96 -6.07 1.85
CA LEU A 55 6.01 -5.21 2.38
C LEU A 55 6.73 -5.93 3.52
N LYS A 56 8.05 -6.03 3.42
CA LYS A 56 8.94 -6.45 4.51
C LYS A 56 9.68 -5.22 5.02
N VAL A 57 9.45 -4.85 6.27
CA VAL A 57 10.18 -3.77 6.94
C VAL A 57 11.32 -4.39 7.73
N LEU A 58 12.56 -4.04 7.36
CA LEU A 58 13.81 -4.59 7.91
C LEU A 58 14.37 -3.73 9.05
N SER A 59 14.22 -2.40 8.96
CA SER A 59 14.57 -1.48 10.05
C SER A 59 13.50 -1.48 11.14
N GLU A 60 13.82 -0.92 12.32
CA GLU A 60 12.86 -0.81 13.44
C GLU A 60 11.53 -0.17 13.01
N THR A 61 11.61 0.84 12.14
CA THR A 61 10.46 1.45 11.49
C THR A 61 10.76 1.84 10.04
N ALA A 62 9.72 1.93 9.22
CA ALA A 62 9.72 2.53 7.90
C ALA A 62 8.59 3.57 7.78
N LEU A 63 8.79 4.59 6.96
CA LEU A 63 7.82 5.67 6.78
C LEU A 63 7.09 5.53 5.45
N LEU A 64 5.78 5.29 5.51
CA LEU A 64 4.89 5.31 4.37
C LEU A 64 4.38 6.74 4.16
N VAL A 65 4.45 7.22 2.93
CA VAL A 65 3.99 8.56 2.54
C VAL A 65 3.04 8.47 1.35
N HIS A 66 2.22 9.51 1.20
CA HIS A 66 1.41 9.81 0.04
C HIS A 66 1.26 11.34 -0.01
N GLU A 67 1.12 11.91 -1.21
CA GLU A 67 1.09 13.35 -1.45
C GLU A 67 -0.04 14.06 -0.68
N GLU A 68 -1.18 13.40 -0.51
CA GLU A 68 -2.37 13.96 0.15
C GLU A 68 -2.56 13.51 1.61
N HIS A 69 -1.77 12.54 2.08
CA HIS A 69 -1.95 11.94 3.39
C HIS A 69 -0.77 12.21 4.31
N LYS A 70 -1.08 12.25 5.61
CA LYS A 70 -0.02 12.36 6.62
C LYS A 70 0.83 11.09 6.59
N PRO A 71 2.17 11.21 6.69
CA PRO A 71 3.05 10.06 6.79
C PRO A 71 2.64 9.10 7.91
N VAL A 72 2.78 7.81 7.66
CA VAL A 72 2.45 6.75 8.60
C VAL A 72 3.68 5.91 8.91
N THR A 73 4.00 5.78 10.18
CA THR A 73 5.11 4.93 10.65
C THR A 73 4.68 3.47 10.71
N ILE A 74 5.43 2.61 10.03
CA ILE A 74 5.23 1.17 9.98
C ILE A 74 6.33 0.51 10.81
N PRO A 75 6.01 -0.26 11.85
CA PRO A 75 7.02 -1.00 12.60
C PRO A 75 7.60 -2.17 11.81
N GLN A 76 8.79 -2.61 12.21
CA GLN A 76 9.45 -3.80 11.68
C GLN A 76 8.50 -5.00 11.61
N GLY A 77 8.58 -5.74 10.50
CA GLY A 77 7.78 -6.96 10.30
C GLY A 77 7.33 -7.15 8.86
N ASP A 78 6.55 -8.21 8.66
CA ASP A 78 6.00 -8.59 7.36
C ASP A 78 4.53 -8.17 7.25
N TRP A 79 4.19 -7.59 6.10
CA TRP A 79 2.89 -7.00 5.84
C TRP A 79 2.36 -7.42 4.47
N MET A 80 1.09 -7.78 4.40
CA MET A 80 0.36 -7.91 3.14
C MET A 80 -0.26 -6.55 2.79
N VAL A 81 -0.04 -6.10 1.57
CA VAL A 81 -0.62 -4.87 1.02
C VAL A 81 -1.99 -5.19 0.44
N LYS A 82 -3.01 -4.46 0.87
CA LYS A 82 -4.36 -4.48 0.27
C LYS A 82 -4.74 -3.07 -0.16
N ILE A 83 -5.11 -2.93 -1.42
CA ILE A 83 -5.64 -1.69 -1.99
C ILE A 83 -7.17 -1.76 -1.88
N GLN A 84 -7.77 -0.76 -1.25
CA GLN A 84 -9.22 -0.57 -1.20
C GLN A 84 -9.62 0.37 -2.33
N ARG A 85 -10.14 -0.19 -3.42
CA ARG A 85 -10.85 0.62 -4.41
C ARG A 85 -12.30 0.75 -3.99
N GLU A 86 -12.85 1.96 -4.06
CA GLU A 86 -14.29 2.14 -3.95
C GLU A 86 -14.93 1.46 -5.17
N TYR A 87 -15.80 0.48 -4.92
CA TYR A 87 -16.61 -0.11 -5.97
C TYR A 87 -17.77 0.84 -6.21
N GLU A 88 -17.75 1.56 -7.34
CA GLU A 88 -18.91 2.30 -7.83
C GLU A 88 -19.72 1.39 -8.77
N PRO A 89 -20.82 0.75 -8.33
CA PRO A 89 -21.66 -0.08 -9.21
C PRO A 89 -22.53 0.70 -10.21
N GLN A 90 -22.32 2.00 -10.44
CA GLN A 90 -23.24 2.78 -11.26
C GLN A 90 -22.53 3.44 -12.43
N GLY A 91 -22.46 2.68 -13.53
CA GLY A 91 -22.24 3.25 -14.84
C GLY A 91 -23.31 4.29 -15.15
N TRP A 92 -22.86 5.42 -15.70
CA TRP A 92 -23.59 6.34 -16.57
C TRP A 92 -25.11 6.31 -16.43
N ARG A 93 -25.67 7.11 -15.52
CA ARG A 93 -27.08 7.45 -15.59
C ARG A 93 -27.23 8.70 -16.46
N TYR A 94 -27.61 8.50 -17.72
CA TYR A 94 -28.25 9.57 -18.48
C TYR A 94 -29.55 9.92 -17.75
N ILE A 95 -29.61 11.10 -17.15
CA ILE A 95 -30.86 11.69 -16.67
C ILE A 95 -31.39 12.53 -17.83
N SER A 96 -32.33 11.96 -18.58
CA SER A 96 -33.24 12.74 -19.44
C SER A 96 -34.62 12.66 -18.82
N ASP A 97 -34.92 13.63 -17.96
CA ASP A 97 -36.02 14.62 -18.04
C ASP A 97 -35.96 15.49 -16.78
#